data_AF-A0A3D0P6P9-F1
#
_entry.id   AF-A0A3D0P6P9-F1
#
_cell.length_a   1.000
_cell.length_b   1.000
_cell.length_c   1.000
_cell.angle_alpha   90.00
_cell.angle_beta   90.00
_cell.angle_gamma   90.00
#
_symmetry.space_group_name_H-M   'P 1'
#
loop_
_entity.id
_entity.type
_entity.pdbx_description
1 polymer ?
#
loop_
_entity_poly.entity_id
_entity_poly.type
_entity_poly.pdbx_seq_one_letter_code
_entity_poly.pdbx_strand_id
1 'polypeptide(L)'
;MSGPALGVISQAIKLWLKSICSQLQHLDLKLQGSLWRLLQGHLAGATVRARGVVFQDLALEQVELSSEPIDLDVGALLKGQPLQLRQSFSVRGWVQFSESGLTGCLQSPALAEFRAELSDVLLCGQPLQHLEIQADKVLLHCALAAPVPCQCVLENG
;
A
#
# COMPACT_ATOMS: atom_id res chain seq x y z
N MET A 1 8.77 -7.08 -28.58
CA MET A 1 7.77 -8.17 -28.48
C MET A 1 8.07 -8.95 -27.21
N SER A 2 7.20 -8.84 -26.20
CA SER A 2 7.40 -9.52 -24.90
C SER A 2 7.12 -11.02 -25.08
N GLY A 3 8.10 -11.87 -24.82
CA GLY A 3 7.98 -13.33 -25.03
C GLY A 3 6.93 -13.98 -24.12
N PRO A 4 6.39 -15.16 -24.52
CA PRO A 4 5.26 -15.82 -23.85
C PRO A 4 5.50 -16.11 -22.35
N ALA A 5 6.73 -16.36 -21.94
CA ALA A 5 7.08 -16.62 -20.54
C ALA A 5 6.94 -15.40 -19.61
N LEU A 6 7.20 -14.17 -20.10
CA LEU A 6 6.96 -12.95 -19.31
C LEU A 6 5.48 -12.75 -19.02
N GLY A 7 4.63 -13.13 -19.98
CA GLY A 7 3.18 -13.11 -19.81
C GLY A 7 2.74 -13.99 -18.65
N VAL A 8 3.23 -15.23 -18.59
CA VAL A 8 2.88 -16.18 -17.52
C VAL A 8 3.27 -15.64 -16.14
N ILE A 9 4.46 -15.09 -16.01
CA ILE A 9 4.96 -14.59 -14.71
C ILE A 9 4.18 -13.35 -14.28
N SER A 10 3.90 -12.42 -15.21
CA SER A 10 3.03 -11.28 -14.94
C SER A 10 1.65 -11.73 -14.46
N GLN A 11 1.07 -12.77 -15.07
CA GLN A 11 -0.22 -13.31 -14.62
C GLN A 11 -0.15 -13.97 -13.26
N ALA A 12 0.91 -14.73 -12.98
CA ALA A 12 1.12 -15.34 -11.66
C ALA A 12 1.20 -14.29 -10.55
N ILE A 13 1.97 -13.21 -10.76
CA ILE A 13 2.06 -12.09 -9.81
C ILE A 13 0.70 -11.40 -9.66
N LYS A 14 -0.04 -11.18 -10.75
CA LYS A 14 -1.40 -10.61 -10.70
C LYS A 14 -2.35 -11.48 -9.88
N LEU A 15 -2.30 -12.80 -10.04
CA LEU A 15 -3.12 -13.74 -9.28
C LEU A 15 -2.75 -13.72 -7.80
N TRP A 16 -1.46 -13.69 -7.49
CA TRP A 16 -0.99 -13.57 -6.11
C TRP A 16 -1.46 -12.25 -5.46
N LEU A 17 -1.31 -11.11 -6.16
CA LEU A 17 -1.83 -9.82 -5.68
C LEU A 17 -3.35 -9.86 -5.43
N LYS A 18 -4.11 -10.55 -6.29
CA LYS A 18 -5.55 -10.74 -6.07
C LYS A 18 -5.86 -11.64 -4.87
N SER A 19 -4.99 -12.59 -4.52
CA SER A 19 -5.20 -13.48 -3.37
C SER A 19 -4.94 -12.81 -2.02
N ILE A 20 -4.07 -11.80 -1.97
CA ILE A 20 -3.73 -11.07 -0.74
C ILE A 20 -4.67 -9.88 -0.48
N CYS A 21 -5.43 -9.46 -1.50
CA CYS A 21 -6.41 -8.39 -1.38
C CYS A 21 -7.81 -9.00 -1.24
N SER A 22 -8.59 -8.55 -0.25
CA SER A 22 -9.99 -8.97 -0.11
C SER A 22 -10.88 -8.33 -1.19
N GLN A 23 -10.48 -7.16 -1.70
CA GLN A 23 -11.11 -6.52 -2.84
C GLN A 23 -10.04 -5.93 -3.77
N LEU A 24 -10.23 -6.09 -5.07
CA LEU A 24 -9.36 -5.51 -6.11
C LEU A 24 -10.15 -5.40 -7.40
N GLN A 25 -10.59 -4.18 -7.74
CA GLN A 25 -11.45 -3.96 -8.92
C GLN A 25 -10.63 -3.89 -10.20
N HIS A 26 -9.51 -3.16 -10.17
CA HIS A 26 -8.62 -3.01 -11.31
C HIS A 26 -7.17 -3.18 -10.88
N LEU A 27 -6.39 -3.90 -11.69
CA LEU A 27 -4.97 -4.12 -11.49
C LEU A 27 -4.25 -4.11 -12.83
N ASP A 28 -3.35 -3.14 -12.98
CA ASP A 28 -2.33 -3.10 -14.01
C ASP A 28 -0.96 -3.37 -13.37
N LEU A 29 -0.20 -4.28 -13.97
CA LEU A 29 1.13 -4.65 -13.53
C LEU A 29 2.05 -4.60 -14.74
N LYS A 30 3.09 -3.79 -14.63
CA LYS A 30 4.15 -3.67 -15.62
C LYS A 30 5.46 -4.15 -15.01
N LEU A 31 6.03 -5.18 -15.62
CA LEU A 31 7.36 -5.68 -15.27
C LEU A 31 8.40 -4.98 -16.14
N GLN A 32 9.47 -4.50 -15.52
CA GLN A 32 10.56 -3.82 -16.19
C GLN A 32 11.74 -4.78 -16.36
N GLY A 33 12.39 -4.72 -17.52
CA GLY A 33 13.58 -5.52 -17.83
C GLY A 33 13.35 -6.59 -18.90
N SER A 34 14.33 -7.49 -19.03
CA SER A 34 14.33 -8.54 -20.05
C SER A 34 13.89 -9.89 -19.47
N LEU A 35 13.24 -10.71 -20.31
CA LEU A 35 12.82 -12.06 -19.94
C LEU A 35 14.00 -12.92 -19.43
N TRP A 36 15.15 -12.82 -20.10
CA TRP A 36 16.33 -13.60 -19.72
C TRP A 36 16.85 -13.27 -18.33
N ARG A 37 16.90 -11.98 -17.96
CA ARG A 37 17.31 -11.58 -16.61
C ARG A 37 16.30 -12.06 -15.57
N LEU A 38 15.01 -11.97 -15.88
CA LEU A 38 13.97 -12.45 -14.97
C LEU A 38 14.09 -13.96 -14.72
N LEU A 39 14.32 -14.76 -15.77
CA LEU A 39 14.54 -16.20 -15.64
C LEU A 39 15.80 -16.54 -14.82
N GLN A 40 16.79 -15.64 -14.78
CA GLN A 40 17.95 -15.74 -13.91
C GLN A 40 17.67 -15.26 -12.47
N GLY A 41 16.45 -14.80 -12.20
CA GLY A 41 16.02 -14.29 -10.89
C GLY A 41 16.12 -12.79 -10.74
N HIS A 42 16.39 -12.03 -11.80
CA HIS A 42 16.60 -10.59 -11.71
C HIS A 42 15.50 -9.83 -12.45
N LEU A 43 14.66 -9.13 -11.70
CA LEU A 43 13.65 -8.21 -12.22
C LEU A 43 14.15 -6.77 -12.06
N ALA A 44 14.20 -5.99 -13.14
CA ALA A 44 14.74 -4.63 -13.08
C ALA A 44 13.83 -3.66 -12.29
N GLY A 45 12.55 -4.04 -12.13
CA GLY A 45 11.58 -3.34 -11.32
C GLY A 45 10.16 -3.74 -11.72
N ALA A 46 9.18 -3.33 -10.92
CA ALA A 46 7.77 -3.48 -11.23
C ALA A 46 7.02 -2.18 -10.94
N THR A 47 6.01 -1.90 -11.74
CA THR A 47 5.03 -0.85 -11.46
C THR A 47 3.66 -1.50 -11.32
N VAL A 48 3.01 -1.23 -10.19
CA VAL A 48 1.66 -1.68 -9.88
C VAL A 48 0.76 -0.45 -9.86
N ARG A 49 -0.34 -0.52 -10.61
CA ARG A 49 -1.43 0.45 -10.52
C ARG A 49 -2.71 -0.29 -10.25
N ALA A 50 -3.42 0.10 -9.20
CA ALA A 50 -4.65 -0.58 -8.81
C ALA A 50 -5.72 0.42 -8.37
N ARG A 51 -6.98 0.00 -8.47
CA ARG A 51 -8.15 0.77 -8.03
C ARG A 51 -9.13 -0.09 -7.27
N GLY A 52 -9.79 0.53 -6.29
CA GLY A 52 -10.78 -0.12 -5.42
C GLY A 52 -10.17 -1.33 -4.72
N VAL A 53 -9.06 -1.10 -4.02
CA VAL A 53 -8.26 -2.13 -3.34
C VAL A 53 -8.63 -2.17 -1.88
N VAL A 54 -8.80 -3.36 -1.32
CA VAL A 54 -8.81 -3.57 0.13
C VAL A 54 -7.68 -4.54 0.47
N PHE A 55 -6.68 -4.04 1.20
CA PHE A 55 -5.49 -4.78 1.60
C PHE A 55 -5.28 -4.65 3.11
N GLN A 56 -5.38 -5.76 3.85
CA GLN A 56 -5.30 -5.76 5.32
C GLN A 56 -6.21 -4.69 5.97
N ASP A 57 -7.49 -4.67 5.56
CA ASP A 57 -8.50 -3.69 5.97
C ASP A 57 -8.23 -2.24 5.53
N LEU A 58 -7.18 -1.99 4.75
CA LEU A 58 -6.94 -0.70 4.12
C LEU A 58 -7.75 -0.57 2.84
N ALA A 59 -8.84 0.19 2.90
CA ALA A 59 -9.66 0.56 1.76
C ALA A 59 -9.01 1.73 0.98
N LEU A 60 -8.36 1.39 -0.13
CA LEU A 60 -7.64 2.30 -1.01
C LEU A 60 -8.43 2.51 -2.30
N GLU A 61 -8.69 3.76 -2.64
CA GLU A 61 -9.36 4.13 -3.89
C GLU A 61 -8.42 3.92 -5.08
N GLN A 62 -7.19 4.40 -4.96
CA GLN A 62 -6.15 4.26 -5.98
C GLN A 62 -4.80 3.99 -5.33
N VAL A 63 -3.97 3.23 -6.04
CA VAL A 63 -2.62 2.88 -5.63
C VAL A 63 -1.72 2.93 -6.85
N GLU A 64 -0.59 3.63 -6.75
CA GLU A 64 0.50 3.55 -7.71
C GLU A 64 1.81 3.32 -6.97
N LEU A 65 2.40 2.15 -7.18
CA LEU A 65 3.65 1.74 -6.55
C LEU A 65 4.67 1.35 -7.63
N SER A 66 5.92 1.67 -7.36
CA SER A 66 7.07 1.32 -8.18
C SER A 66 8.16 0.72 -7.29
N SER A 67 8.76 -0.38 -7.73
CA SER A 67 9.84 -1.03 -7.01
C SER A 67 11.19 -0.67 -7.62
N GLU A 68 12.22 -0.72 -6.78
CA GLU A 68 13.60 -0.92 -7.21
C GLU A 68 13.79 -2.33 -7.83
N PRO A 69 14.98 -2.63 -8.38
CA PRO A 69 15.28 -3.99 -8.84
C PRO A 69 15.04 -5.04 -7.75
N ILE A 70 14.50 -6.19 -8.14
CA ILE A 70 14.15 -7.30 -7.26
C ILE A 70 14.97 -8.52 -7.68
N ASP A 71 15.75 -9.05 -6.76
CA ASP A 71 16.49 -10.30 -6.94
C ASP A 71 15.80 -11.45 -6.20
N LEU A 72 15.52 -12.51 -6.95
CA LEU A 72 14.77 -13.69 -6.55
C LEU A 72 15.70 -14.91 -6.54
N ASP A 73 15.50 -15.80 -5.57
CA ASP A 73 16.16 -17.10 -5.62
C ASP A 73 15.37 -18.12 -6.44
N VAL A 74 15.60 -18.09 -7.76
CA VAL A 74 15.02 -19.06 -8.70
C VAL A 74 15.55 -20.47 -8.45
N GLY A 75 16.75 -20.61 -7.90
CA GLY A 75 17.33 -21.91 -7.56
C GLY A 75 16.54 -22.62 -6.46
N ALA A 76 16.08 -21.87 -5.44
CA ALA A 76 15.17 -22.37 -4.41
C ALA A 76 13.81 -22.75 -5.00
N LEU A 77 13.26 -21.91 -5.88
CA LEU A 77 11.98 -22.16 -6.55
C LEU A 77 11.99 -23.46 -7.37
N LEU A 78 13.06 -23.72 -8.13
CA LEU A 78 13.23 -24.95 -8.91
C LEU A 78 13.34 -26.21 -8.03
N LYS A 79 13.72 -26.05 -6.76
CA LYS A 79 13.77 -27.12 -5.75
C LYS A 79 12.44 -27.30 -5.01
N GLY A 80 11.37 -26.62 -5.44
CA GLY A 80 10.05 -26.66 -4.82
C GLY A 80 9.95 -25.84 -3.52
N GLN A 81 10.95 -25.03 -3.21
CA GLN A 81 10.89 -24.12 -2.07
C GLN A 81 10.08 -22.86 -2.44
N PRO A 82 9.43 -22.22 -1.46
CA PRO A 82 8.73 -20.96 -1.71
C PRO A 82 9.69 -19.91 -2.28
N LEU A 83 9.16 -19.02 -3.11
CA LEU A 83 9.93 -17.92 -3.69
C LEU A 83 10.58 -17.09 -2.58
N GLN A 84 11.90 -16.98 -2.60
CA GLN A 84 12.65 -16.17 -1.66
C GLN A 84 13.26 -14.95 -2.35
N LEU A 85 13.23 -13.81 -1.66
CA LEU A 85 13.98 -12.63 -2.05
C LEU A 85 15.44 -12.82 -1.64
N ARG A 86 16.37 -12.53 -2.55
CA ARG A 86 17.81 -12.54 -2.23
C ARG A 86 18.23 -11.32 -1.43
N GLN A 87 17.51 -10.22 -1.61
CA GLN A 87 17.72 -8.98 -0.89
C GLN A 87 16.40 -8.21 -0.73
N SER A 88 16.36 -7.37 0.31
CA SER A 88 15.32 -6.35 0.46
C SER A 88 15.39 -5.35 -0.69
N PHE A 89 14.25 -4.80 -1.07
CA PHE A 89 14.15 -3.78 -2.11
C PHE A 89 13.22 -2.67 -1.64
N SER A 90 13.42 -1.45 -2.14
CA SER A 90 12.56 -0.33 -1.79
C SER A 90 11.36 -0.24 -2.73
N VAL A 91 10.23 0.21 -2.18
CA VAL A 91 9.03 0.56 -2.93
C VAL A 91 8.74 2.04 -2.73
N ARG A 92 8.41 2.74 -3.80
CA ARG A 92 8.03 4.15 -3.80
C ARG A 92 6.71 4.34 -4.53
N GLY A 93 5.91 5.29 -4.09
CA GLY A 93 4.64 5.57 -4.73
C GLY A 93 3.70 6.36 -3.84
N TRP A 94 2.42 6.31 -4.19
CA TRP A 94 1.36 6.99 -3.48
C TRP A 94 0.10 6.12 -3.44
N VAL A 95 -0.76 6.46 -2.49
CA VAL A 95 -2.09 5.87 -2.33
C VAL A 95 -3.09 7.00 -2.17
N GLN A 96 -4.32 6.76 -2.62
CA GLN A 96 -5.45 7.65 -2.43
C GLN A 96 -6.53 6.91 -1.65
N PHE A 97 -7.09 7.60 -0.66
CA PHE A 97 -8.23 7.13 0.11
C PHE A 97 -9.45 7.97 -0.25
N SER A 98 -10.63 7.34 -0.25
CA SER A 98 -11.86 8.10 -0.07
C SER A 98 -11.95 8.58 1.39
N GLU A 99 -12.83 9.54 1.66
CA GLU A 99 -13.11 9.98 3.04
C GLU A 99 -13.46 8.79 3.95
N SER A 100 -14.51 8.04 3.60
CA SER A 100 -14.95 6.88 4.36
C SER A 100 -13.89 5.77 4.43
N GLY A 101 -13.08 5.63 3.37
CA GLY A 101 -11.98 4.70 3.30
C GLY A 101 -10.91 5.03 4.33
N LEU A 102 -10.42 6.27 4.35
CA LEU A 102 -9.40 6.72 5.30
C LEU A 102 -9.87 6.57 6.74
N THR A 103 -11.11 6.99 7.04
CA THR A 103 -11.67 6.89 8.39
C THR A 103 -11.76 5.45 8.86
N GLY A 104 -12.19 4.52 7.98
CA GLY A 104 -12.15 3.09 8.26
C GLY A 104 -10.73 2.57 8.45
N CYS A 105 -9.79 2.99 7.61
CA CYS A 105 -8.38 2.58 7.67
C CYS A 105 -7.71 3.01 8.98
N LEU A 106 -8.03 4.18 9.51
CA LEU A 106 -7.49 4.64 10.80
C LEU A 106 -7.90 3.73 11.97
N GLN A 107 -8.98 2.97 11.83
CA GLN A 107 -9.36 1.96 12.80
C GLN A 107 -8.68 0.60 12.58
N SER A 108 -7.98 0.42 11.46
CA SER A 108 -7.27 -0.81 11.14
C SER A 108 -5.97 -0.95 11.95
N PRO A 109 -5.52 -2.18 12.25
CA PRO A 109 -4.22 -2.41 12.88
C PRO A 109 -3.05 -1.86 12.07
N ALA A 110 -3.16 -1.84 10.73
CA ALA A 110 -2.10 -1.41 9.83
C ALA A 110 -1.75 0.07 9.97
N LEU A 111 -2.68 0.91 10.43
CA LEU A 111 -2.44 2.33 10.73
C LEU A 111 -2.48 2.64 12.23
N ALA A 112 -2.34 1.64 13.11
CA ALA A 112 -2.46 1.85 14.55
C ALA A 112 -1.42 2.84 15.10
N GLU A 113 -0.16 2.74 14.65
CA GLU A 113 0.91 3.67 15.04
C GLU A 113 0.62 5.08 14.54
N PHE A 114 0.25 5.23 13.28
CA PHE A 114 -0.12 6.53 12.71
C PHE A 114 -1.32 7.16 13.44
N ARG A 115 -2.35 6.37 13.81
CA ARG A 115 -3.47 6.84 14.63
C ARG A 115 -3.00 7.32 16.00
N ALA A 116 -2.06 6.61 16.64
CA ALA A 116 -1.52 7.00 17.93
C ALA A 116 -0.76 8.33 17.82
N GLU A 117 0.08 8.49 16.80
CA GLU A 117 0.79 9.74 16.54
C GLU A 117 -0.18 10.91 16.30
N LEU A 118 -1.23 10.72 15.49
CA LEU A 118 -2.27 11.74 15.30
C LEU A 118 -2.97 12.08 16.61
N SER A 119 -3.24 11.09 17.45
CA SER A 119 -3.87 11.29 18.77
C SER A 119 -2.97 12.11 19.69
N ASP A 120 -1.68 11.83 19.72
CA ASP A 120 -0.71 12.54 20.54
C ASP A 120 -0.53 14.00 20.07
N VAL A 121 -0.35 14.20 18.77
CA VAL A 121 -0.08 15.52 18.18
C VAL A 121 -1.34 16.39 18.14
N LEU A 122 -2.48 15.84 17.72
CA LEU A 122 -3.68 16.61 17.40
C LEU A 122 -4.77 16.51 18.45
N LEU A 123 -4.70 15.56 19.39
CA LEU A 123 -5.74 15.36 20.40
C LEU A 123 -5.16 15.32 21.83
N CYS A 124 -3.92 15.79 22.02
CA CYS A 124 -3.23 15.78 23.32
C CYS A 124 -3.25 14.39 24.00
N GLY A 125 -3.05 13.33 23.21
CA GLY A 125 -3.03 11.94 23.65
C GLY A 125 -4.41 11.32 23.86
N GLN A 126 -5.50 11.99 23.48
CA GLN A 126 -6.84 11.41 23.51
C GLN A 126 -7.06 10.50 22.30
N PRO A 127 -7.68 9.32 22.48
CA PRO A 127 -7.84 8.37 21.39
C PRO A 127 -8.74 8.93 20.28
N LEU A 128 -8.22 8.93 19.04
CA LEU A 128 -8.99 9.25 17.85
C LEU A 128 -10.08 8.18 17.61
N GLN A 129 -11.34 8.58 17.79
CA GLN A 129 -12.49 7.71 17.55
C GLN A 129 -12.98 7.78 16.11
N HIS A 130 -12.97 8.98 15.53
CA HIS A 130 -13.48 9.20 14.18
C HIS A 130 -12.78 10.39 13.54
N LEU A 131 -12.58 10.31 12.23
CA LEU A 131 -12.09 11.40 11.40
C LEU A 131 -13.14 11.67 10.33
N GLU A 132 -13.50 12.92 10.13
CA GLU A 132 -14.45 13.35 9.09
C GLU A 132 -13.79 14.43 8.25
N ILE A 133 -13.94 14.35 6.92
CA ILE A 133 -13.36 15.31 5.99
C ILE A 133 -14.50 16.09 5.34
N GLN A 134 -14.65 17.34 5.74
CA GLN A 134 -15.56 18.28 5.10
C GLN A 134 -14.82 19.11 4.07
N ALA A 135 -15.56 19.88 3.25
CA ALA A 135 -15.00 20.62 2.13
C ALA A 135 -13.86 21.59 2.51
N ASP A 136 -13.89 22.16 3.72
CA ASP A 136 -12.95 23.17 4.19
C ASP A 136 -12.22 22.80 5.50
N LYS A 137 -12.51 21.63 6.09
CA LYS A 137 -11.96 21.24 7.39
C LYS A 137 -11.92 19.73 7.60
N VAL A 138 -10.99 19.30 8.44
CA VAL A 138 -10.90 17.94 8.97
C VAL A 138 -11.36 17.97 10.43
N LEU A 139 -12.37 17.19 10.77
CA LEU A 139 -12.86 17.04 12.13
C LEU A 139 -12.31 15.75 12.74
N LEU A 140 -11.75 15.86 13.95
CA LEU A 140 -11.25 14.74 14.72
C LEU A 140 -12.13 14.59 15.95
N HIS A 141 -12.81 13.45 16.07
CA HIS A 141 -13.64 13.13 17.22
C HIS A 141 -12.84 12.30 18.21
N CYS A 142 -12.89 12.70 19.48
CA CYS A 142 -12.33 11.97 20.61
C CYS A 142 -13.41 11.74 21.67
N ALA A 143 -13.10 10.92 22.67
CA ALA A 143 -14.06 10.54 23.72
C ALA A 143 -14.50 11.70 24.63
N LEU A 144 -13.80 12.83 24.62
CA LEU A 144 -14.10 13.97 25.49
C LEU A 144 -15.26 14.80 24.92
N ALA A 145 -16.21 15.15 25.80
CA ALA A 145 -17.32 16.02 25.45
C ALA A 145 -16.92 17.49 25.29
N ALA A 146 -15.72 17.88 25.72
CA ALA A 146 -15.20 19.24 25.65
C ALA A 146 -14.26 19.39 24.44
N PRO A 147 -14.35 20.50 23.68
CA PRO A 147 -13.43 20.77 22.58
C PRO A 147 -12.00 20.85 23.11
N VAL A 148 -11.10 20.04 22.54
CA VAL A 148 -9.67 20.08 22.87
C VAL A 148 -9.04 21.24 22.08
N PRO A 149 -8.47 22.27 22.73
CA PRO A 149 -7.80 23.34 22.02
C PRO A 149 -6.52 22.80 21.38
N CYS A 150 -6.50 22.75 20.05
CA CYS A 150 -5.36 22.25 19.28
C CYS A 150 -4.85 23.36 18.38
N GLN A 151 -3.55 23.63 18.43
CA GLN A 151 -2.92 24.64 17.59
C GLN A 151 -2.20 23.94 16.45
N CYS A 152 -2.89 23.73 15.34
CA CYS A 152 -2.27 23.25 14.11
C CYS A 152 -1.66 24.44 13.36
N VAL A 153 -0.33 24.50 13.28
CA VAL A 153 0.37 25.43 12.39
C VAL A 153 0.60 24.69 11.08
N LEU A 154 -0.20 25.00 10.07
CA LEU A 154 0.06 24.55 8.70
C LEU A 154 1.13 25.47 8.10
N GLU A 155 2.38 25.03 8.14
CA GLU A 155 3.45 25.68 7.39
C GLU A 155 3.30 25.28 5.91
N ASN A 156 3.20 26.27 5.03
CA ASN A 156 3.25 26.04 3.59
C ASN A 156 4.67 25.55 3.25
N GLY A 157 4.80 24.25 2.94
CA GLY A 157 5.99 23.68 2.32
C GLY A 157 6.07 23.97 0.83
#